data_AF-A0A923TCX7-F1
#
_entry.id   AF-A0A923TCX7-F1
#
_cell.length_a   1.000
_cell.length_b   1.000
_cell.length_c   1.000
_cell.angle_alpha   90.00
_cell.angle_beta   90.00
_cell.angle_gamma   90.00
#
_symmetry.space_group_name_H-M   'P 1'
#
loop_
_entity.id
_entity.type
_entity.pdbx_description
1 polymer ?
#
loop_
_entity_poly.entity_id
_entity_poly.type
_entity_poly.pdbx_seq_one_letter_code
_entity_poly.pdbx_strand_id
1 'polypeptide(L)'
;MRTVFSHIVQKRLSQESENVATAALAFILDSSEVARNGLMKLLRGVAPGLPHLWFRTQQADGDSRPDMRGCDAATLPHVLIENKFWAGLTEQQPVAYLELLAKQPHPTVLLVVAPGAREHTLVRELDRKLAEAGVSATELVSPAGVIRSVATGLGPILALTSWEKLLAFLEREVADEPNTRGDLAQLRALCVAVDLDAFQPISAQEVSDQRTPAFMLQLGDVVRRAVALAGKDGVLDCRSLNPQADFSRIGRYAYLGAQRQVCVWIGIHFELWKAHGGTPLWVVFSNALGRAREVRPMLEPWAAQARIHTIADEDKFAVALELKLGEDQETVSKSIAEQLKPLADLLAGIRKVPEAPVAREPL
;
A
#
# COMPACT_ATOMS: atom_id res chain seq x y z
N MET A 1 7.19 -6.81 -1.33
CA MET A 1 8.08 -7.58 -0.44
C MET A 1 7.82 -7.10 0.99
N ARG A 2 7.43 -7.99 1.91
CA ARG A 2 7.14 -7.61 3.31
C ARG A 2 8.40 -7.86 4.13
N THR A 3 8.93 -6.84 4.80
CA THR A 3 10.11 -6.97 5.67
C THR A 3 9.68 -6.92 7.13
N VAL A 4 10.54 -7.41 8.04
CA VAL A 4 10.29 -7.30 9.49
C VAL A 4 10.16 -5.84 9.88
N PHE A 5 11.03 -4.98 9.36
CA PHE A 5 10.99 -3.52 9.57
C PHE A 5 9.65 -2.92 9.15
N SER A 6 9.21 -3.13 7.90
CA SER A 6 7.93 -2.56 7.44
C SER A 6 6.73 -3.13 8.19
N HIS A 7 6.75 -4.41 8.56
CA HIS A 7 5.69 -5.03 9.36
C HIS A 7 5.55 -4.37 10.75
N ILE A 8 6.67 -4.16 11.46
CA ILE A 8 6.66 -3.56 12.80
C ILE A 8 6.14 -2.13 12.73
N VAL A 9 6.66 -1.33 11.79
CA VAL A 9 6.26 0.08 11.65
C VAL A 9 4.77 0.18 11.32
N GLN A 10 4.27 -0.58 10.35
CA GLN A 10 2.86 -0.55 9.99
C GLN A 10 1.92 -1.00 11.13
N LYS A 11 2.37 -1.92 12.01
CA LYS A 11 1.54 -2.43 13.10
C LYS A 11 1.63 -1.62 14.39
N ARG A 12 2.74 -0.93 14.65
CA ARG A 12 3.03 -0.29 15.95
C ARG A 12 3.28 1.21 15.86
N LEU A 13 3.72 1.70 14.71
CA LEU A 13 4.20 3.08 14.51
C LEU A 13 3.62 3.70 13.23
N SER A 14 2.43 3.28 12.79
CA SER A 14 1.86 3.71 11.51
C SER A 14 1.68 5.23 11.41
N GLN A 15 1.33 5.88 12.52
CA GLN A 15 1.20 7.34 12.63
C GLN A 15 2.54 8.09 12.57
N GLU A 16 3.67 7.39 12.74
CA GLU A 16 5.01 7.96 12.71
C GLU A 16 5.83 7.49 11.50
N SER A 17 5.17 6.90 10.50
CA SER A 17 5.86 6.33 9.33
C SER A 17 6.77 7.34 8.62
N GLU A 18 6.38 8.62 8.58
CA GLU A 18 7.18 9.74 8.05
C GLU A 18 8.48 9.92 8.85
N ASN A 19 8.37 10.07 10.18
CA ASN A 19 9.51 10.21 11.08
C ASN A 19 10.45 8.99 11.01
N VAL A 20 9.89 7.78 10.95
CA VAL A 20 10.67 6.55 10.87
C VAL A 20 11.42 6.45 9.53
N ALA A 21 10.79 6.79 8.41
CA ALA A 21 11.45 6.81 7.11
C ALA A 21 12.57 7.86 7.05
N THR A 22 12.34 9.06 7.60
CA THR A 22 13.35 10.11 7.75
C THR A 22 14.54 9.63 8.59
N ALA A 23 14.28 9.03 9.75
CA ALA A 23 15.32 8.54 10.65
C ALA A 23 16.14 7.40 10.02
N ALA A 24 15.47 6.48 9.31
CA ALA A 24 16.14 5.40 8.58
C ALA A 24 17.04 5.95 7.46
N LEU A 25 16.56 6.93 6.68
CA LEU A 25 17.39 7.57 5.65
C LEU A 25 18.60 8.28 6.28
N ALA A 26 18.41 9.04 7.37
CA ALA A 26 19.51 9.70 8.07
C ALA A 26 20.55 8.70 8.56
N PHE A 27 20.11 7.59 9.18
CA PHE A 27 21.00 6.53 9.64
C PHE A 27 21.84 5.93 8.50
N ILE A 28 21.23 5.68 7.34
CA ILE A 28 21.92 5.15 6.15
C ILE A 28 22.98 6.13 5.65
N LEU A 29 22.65 7.43 5.58
CA LEU A 29 23.56 8.48 5.10
C LEU A 29 24.71 8.77 6.08
N ASP A 30 24.48 8.58 7.37
CA ASP A 30 25.51 8.71 8.40
C ASP A 30 26.46 7.51 8.37
N SER A 31 25.91 6.30 8.21
CA SER A 31 26.64 5.03 8.29
C SER A 31 27.40 4.67 7.00
N SER A 32 26.99 5.20 5.83
CA SER A 32 27.64 4.92 4.54
C SER A 32 28.05 6.21 3.83
N GLU A 33 29.36 6.39 3.66
CA GLU A 33 29.90 7.49 2.85
C GLU A 33 29.49 7.35 1.38
N VAL A 34 29.39 6.12 0.86
CA VAL A 34 28.95 5.87 -0.52
C VAL A 34 27.49 6.31 -0.71
N ALA A 35 26.59 5.98 0.22
CA ALA A 35 25.21 6.44 0.19
C ALA A 35 25.12 7.98 0.27
N ARG A 36 25.90 8.58 1.19
CA ARG A 36 25.98 10.04 1.33
C ARG A 36 26.48 10.72 0.05
N ASN A 37 27.52 10.17 -0.57
CA ASN A 37 28.03 10.65 -1.84
C ASN A 37 27.00 10.49 -2.97
N GLY A 38 26.20 9.42 -2.96
CA GLY A 38 25.06 9.24 -3.84
C GLY A 38 24.02 10.36 -3.70
N LEU A 39 23.59 10.68 -2.47
CA LEU A 39 22.69 11.80 -2.24
C LEU A 39 23.30 13.14 -2.68
N MET A 40 24.59 13.35 -2.41
CA MET A 40 25.30 14.54 -2.86
C MET A 40 25.39 14.64 -4.39
N LYS A 41 25.52 13.53 -5.13
CA LYS A 41 25.46 13.53 -6.60
C LYS A 41 24.10 14.00 -7.10
N LEU A 42 23.01 13.50 -6.50
CA LEU A 42 21.65 13.95 -6.83
C LEU A 42 21.48 15.45 -6.55
N LEU A 43 21.88 15.91 -5.36
CA LEU A 43 21.77 17.31 -4.96
C LEU A 43 22.64 18.24 -5.83
N ARG A 44 23.84 17.83 -6.21
CA ARG A 44 24.70 18.60 -7.13
C ARG A 44 24.17 18.63 -8.56
N GLY A 45 23.35 17.66 -8.96
CA GLY A 45 22.57 17.75 -10.18
C GLY A 45 21.58 18.92 -10.16
N VAL A 46 21.04 19.25 -8.97
CA VAL A 46 20.11 20.38 -8.77
C VAL A 46 20.88 21.70 -8.59
N ALA A 47 21.90 21.68 -7.73
CA ALA A 47 22.72 22.84 -7.39
C ALA A 47 24.22 22.45 -7.43
N PRO A 48 24.91 22.65 -8.58
CA PRO A 48 26.28 22.18 -8.79
C PRO A 48 27.32 22.66 -7.77
N GLY A 49 27.08 23.83 -7.16
CA GLY A 49 28.00 24.46 -6.21
C GLY A 49 27.92 23.95 -4.76
N LEU A 50 27.08 22.93 -4.46
CA LEU A 50 26.91 22.46 -3.07
C LEU A 50 28.20 21.82 -2.52
N PRO A 51 28.66 22.23 -1.31
CA PRO A 51 29.82 21.64 -0.65
C PRO A 51 29.54 20.21 -0.20
N HIS A 52 30.50 19.53 0.42
CA HIS A 52 30.19 18.27 1.10
C HIS A 52 29.29 18.54 2.31
N LEU A 53 28.24 17.74 2.49
CA LEU A 53 27.24 17.92 3.54
C LEU A 53 27.09 16.67 4.38
N TRP A 54 26.78 16.87 5.66
CA TRP A 54 26.34 15.85 6.59
C TRP A 54 24.86 16.02 6.86
N PHE A 55 24.15 14.89 6.89
CA PHE A 55 22.70 14.85 7.00
C PHE A 55 22.29 14.44 8.41
N ARG A 56 21.43 15.23 9.04
CA ARG A 56 20.92 14.94 10.39
C ARG A 56 19.43 15.23 10.45
N THR A 57 18.70 14.37 11.16
CA THR A 57 17.35 14.71 11.60
C THR A 57 17.45 15.76 12.70
N GLN A 58 16.52 16.71 12.75
CA GLN A 58 16.48 17.58 13.93
C GLN A 58 15.88 16.83 15.11
N GLN A 59 16.35 17.14 16.33
CA GLN A 59 15.58 17.04 17.58
C GLN A 59 14.81 18.36 17.79
N ALA A 60 13.75 18.32 18.60
CA ALA A 60 12.63 19.27 18.62
C ALA A 60 12.93 20.69 19.13
N ASP A 61 13.73 21.50 18.42
CA ASP A 61 13.93 22.92 18.76
C ASP A 61 13.46 23.85 17.63
N GLY A 62 12.29 24.47 17.81
CA GLY A 62 11.76 25.57 17.00
C GLY A 62 10.33 25.38 16.43
N ASP A 63 9.74 26.49 15.95
CA ASP A 63 8.35 26.57 15.42
C ASP A 63 8.16 26.03 13.99
N SER A 64 9.24 25.87 13.21
CA SER A 64 9.21 25.22 11.89
C SER A 64 10.39 24.25 11.77
N ARG A 65 10.10 22.96 11.61
CA ARG A 65 11.10 21.89 11.67
C ARG A 65 11.08 21.07 10.37
N PRO A 66 12.06 21.24 9.47
CA PRO A 66 12.22 20.32 8.36
C PRO A 66 12.66 18.96 8.90
N ASP A 67 12.28 17.89 8.22
CA ASP A 67 12.58 16.52 8.64
C ASP A 67 14.08 16.23 8.73
N MET A 68 14.85 16.73 7.77
CA MET A 68 16.30 16.53 7.72
C MET A 68 17.01 17.77 7.18
N ARG A 69 18.24 18.00 7.68
CA ARG A 69 19.12 19.09 7.24
C ARG A 69 20.43 18.53 6.72
N GLY A 70 20.88 19.04 5.58
CA GLY A 70 22.23 18.87 5.05
C GLY A 70 23.06 20.10 5.40
N CYS A 71 24.01 19.93 6.32
CA CYS A 71 24.89 21.02 6.78
C CYS A 71 26.34 20.79 6.37
N ASP A 72 27.08 21.87 6.20
CA ASP A 72 28.53 21.80 6.00
C ASP A 72 29.29 21.59 7.33
N ALA A 73 30.63 21.64 7.27
CA ALA A 73 31.48 21.45 8.45
C ALA A 73 31.32 22.57 9.49
N ALA A 74 30.84 23.75 9.09
CA ALA A 74 30.52 24.86 9.97
C ALA A 74 29.09 24.77 10.52
N THR A 75 28.38 23.66 10.27
CA THR A 75 26.98 23.40 10.65
C THR A 75 25.97 24.32 9.98
N LEU A 76 26.37 25.07 8.94
CA LEU A 76 25.47 25.94 8.19
C LEU A 76 24.58 25.11 7.27
N PRO A 77 23.26 25.35 7.25
CA PRO A 77 22.33 24.56 6.45
C PRO A 77 22.39 24.95 4.98
N HIS A 78 22.76 24.00 4.12
CA HIS A 78 22.69 24.17 2.65
C HIS A 78 21.44 23.54 2.06
N VAL A 79 20.97 22.45 2.68
CA VAL A 79 19.82 21.69 2.19
C VAL A 79 18.85 21.45 3.33
N LEU A 80 17.57 21.71 3.08
CA LEU A 80 16.48 21.19 3.90
C LEU A 80 15.78 20.09 3.11
N ILE A 81 15.50 18.97 3.76
CA ILE A 81 14.75 17.86 3.19
C ILE A 81 13.45 17.73 3.98
N GLU A 82 12.33 17.78 3.26
CA GLU A 82 10.99 17.56 3.78
C GLU A 82 10.43 16.28 3.17
N ASN A 83 10.22 15.26 3.99
CA ASN A 83 9.57 14.04 3.56
C ASN A 83 8.06 14.22 3.74
N LYS A 84 7.28 13.90 2.72
CA LYS A 84 5.81 13.99 2.78
C LYS A 84 5.19 12.75 2.21
N PHE A 85 4.60 11.91 3.07
CA PHE A 85 3.78 10.80 2.61
C PHE A 85 2.45 11.33 2.05
N TRP A 86 1.35 11.14 2.77
CA TRP A 86 0.00 11.43 2.27
C TRP A 86 -0.67 12.63 2.95
N ALA A 87 -0.06 13.21 3.98
CA ALA A 87 -0.52 14.44 4.61
C ALA A 87 -0.23 15.68 3.75
N GLY A 88 -1.17 16.62 3.68
CA GLY A 88 -0.97 17.93 3.04
C GLY A 88 0.26 18.67 3.58
N LEU A 89 0.80 19.60 2.79
CA LEU A 89 1.80 20.54 3.27
C LEU A 89 1.16 21.46 4.30
N THR A 90 1.82 21.67 5.44
CA THR A 90 1.33 22.57 6.48
C THR A 90 1.29 24.01 5.99
N GLU A 91 0.64 24.92 6.71
CA GLU A 91 0.61 26.35 6.34
C GLU A 91 2.00 26.95 6.18
N GLN A 92 2.95 26.53 7.03
CA GLN A 92 4.34 26.99 7.00
C GLN A 92 5.13 26.44 5.81
N GLN A 93 4.67 25.36 5.18
CA GLN A 93 5.38 24.70 4.08
C GLN A 93 4.84 25.16 2.72
N PRO A 94 5.69 25.27 1.67
CA PRO A 94 7.15 25.23 1.72
C PRO A 94 7.79 26.59 2.08
N VAL A 95 6.99 27.66 2.17
CA VAL A 95 7.47 29.05 2.12
C VAL A 95 8.37 29.40 3.30
N ALA A 96 8.03 29.04 4.54
CA ALA A 96 8.86 29.35 5.70
C ALA A 96 10.26 28.69 5.62
N TYR A 97 10.35 27.50 5.01
CA TYR A 97 11.63 26.84 4.79
C TYR A 97 12.47 27.52 3.71
N LEU A 98 11.83 27.99 2.64
CA LEU A 98 12.50 28.81 1.63
C LEU A 98 13.01 30.12 2.21
N GLU A 99 12.22 30.80 3.04
CA GLU A 99 12.65 32.02 3.74
C GLU A 99 13.81 31.76 4.71
N LEU A 100 13.81 30.61 5.40
CA LEU A 100 14.91 30.21 6.27
C LEU A 100 16.20 29.98 5.47
N LEU A 101 16.11 29.32 4.32
CA LEU A 101 17.23 29.06 3.42
C LEU A 101 17.73 30.33 2.71
N ALA A 102 16.84 31.27 2.39
CA ALA A 102 17.17 32.53 1.74
C ALA A 102 18.05 33.45 2.61
N LYS A 103 18.03 33.26 3.94
CA LYS A 103 18.91 33.99 4.88
C LYS A 103 20.37 33.55 4.82
N GLN A 104 20.66 32.42 4.17
CA GLN A 104 22.02 31.93 4.05
C GLN A 104 22.76 32.69 2.94
N PRO A 105 24.06 33.00 3.12
CA PRO A 105 24.83 33.78 2.15
C PRO A 105 25.29 32.96 0.93
N HIS A 106 24.87 31.69 0.84
CA HIS A 106 25.31 30.72 -0.17
C HIS A 106 24.10 30.05 -0.83
N PRO A 107 24.28 29.39 -1.99
CA PRO A 107 23.20 28.64 -2.64
C PRO A 107 22.62 27.57 -1.72
N THR A 108 21.29 27.45 -1.73
CA THR A 108 20.54 26.53 -0.86
C THR A 108 19.45 25.79 -1.62
N VAL A 109 19.07 24.63 -1.13
CA VAL A 109 18.05 23.76 -1.74
C VAL A 109 17.02 23.33 -0.70
N LEU A 110 15.74 23.44 -1.04
CA LEU A 110 14.67 22.72 -0.38
C LEU A 110 14.31 21.51 -1.23
N LEU A 111 14.59 20.30 -0.73
CA LEU A 111 14.23 19.05 -1.39
C LEU A 111 12.99 18.46 -0.72
N VAL A 112 11.91 18.31 -1.46
CA VAL A 112 10.73 17.59 -1.02
C VAL A 112 10.80 16.16 -1.55
N VAL A 113 10.55 15.17 -0.70
CA VAL A 113 10.51 13.74 -1.06
C VAL A 113 9.14 13.18 -0.75
N ALA A 114 8.46 12.62 -1.75
CA ALA A 114 7.11 12.08 -1.58
C ALA A 114 6.91 10.71 -2.27
N PRO A 115 5.79 10.01 -2.03
CA PRO A 115 5.39 8.89 -2.88
C PRO A 115 5.27 9.28 -4.35
N GLY A 116 5.65 8.37 -5.26
CA GLY A 116 5.56 8.59 -6.71
C GLY A 116 4.12 8.87 -7.18
N ALA A 117 3.14 8.25 -6.53
CA ALA A 117 1.72 8.48 -6.83
C ALA A 117 1.23 9.89 -6.43
N ARG A 118 1.99 10.65 -5.62
CA ARG A 118 1.65 12.01 -5.18
C ARG A 118 2.38 13.10 -5.96
N GLU A 119 3.24 12.76 -6.92
CA GLU A 119 4.09 13.74 -7.63
C GLU A 119 3.25 14.88 -8.23
N HIS A 120 2.22 14.57 -9.01
CA HIS A 120 1.39 15.58 -9.68
C HIS A 120 0.57 16.45 -8.71
N THR A 121 0.00 15.86 -7.67
CA THR A 121 -0.81 16.62 -6.70
C THR A 121 0.05 17.51 -5.83
N LEU A 122 1.24 17.05 -5.44
CA LEU A 122 2.19 17.82 -4.66
C LEU A 122 2.83 18.95 -5.46
N VAL A 123 3.14 18.76 -6.75
CA VAL A 123 3.58 19.87 -7.62
C VAL A 123 2.55 20.99 -7.63
N ARG A 124 1.26 20.65 -7.85
CA ARG A 124 0.18 21.65 -7.84
C ARG A 124 0.04 22.34 -6.48
N GLU A 125 0.18 21.60 -5.40
CA GLU A 125 0.12 22.13 -4.03
C GLU A 125 1.28 23.11 -3.76
N LEU A 126 2.51 22.77 -4.17
CA LEU A 126 3.69 23.62 -4.08
C LEU A 126 3.51 24.90 -4.91
N ASP A 127 3.09 24.78 -6.17
CA ASP A 127 2.88 25.93 -7.06
C ASP A 127 1.82 26.89 -6.51
N ARG A 128 0.70 26.33 -6.02
CA ARG A 128 -0.36 27.13 -5.38
C ARG A 128 0.18 27.91 -4.19
N LYS A 129 0.93 27.26 -3.30
CA LYS A 129 1.49 27.90 -2.09
C LYS A 129 2.53 28.97 -2.41
N LEU A 130 3.37 28.76 -3.43
CA LEU A 130 4.30 29.78 -3.91
C LEU A 130 3.55 30.98 -4.49
N ALA A 131 2.53 30.75 -5.31
CA ALA A 131 1.71 31.80 -5.90
C ALA A 131 0.93 32.61 -4.84
N GLU A 132 0.32 31.94 -3.85
CA GLU A 132 -0.38 32.58 -2.73
C GLU A 132 0.56 33.46 -1.88
N ALA A 133 1.82 33.06 -1.75
CA ALA A 133 2.85 33.86 -1.08
C ALA A 133 3.53 34.90 -1.97
N GLY A 134 3.14 35.01 -3.25
CA GLY A 134 3.76 35.94 -4.21
C GLY A 134 5.22 35.61 -4.57
N VAL A 135 5.66 34.37 -4.33
CA VAL A 135 7.01 33.92 -4.65
C VAL A 135 7.07 33.51 -6.13
N SER A 136 7.88 34.21 -6.92
CA SER A 136 8.12 33.81 -8.31
C SER A 136 8.89 32.49 -8.37
N ALA A 137 8.58 31.66 -9.36
CA ALA A 137 9.26 30.38 -9.59
C ALA A 137 9.56 30.23 -11.08
N THR A 138 10.81 29.90 -11.41
CA THR A 138 11.26 29.64 -12.77
C THR A 138 11.69 28.19 -12.89
N GLU A 139 11.11 27.47 -13.86
CA GLU A 139 11.43 26.06 -14.09
C GLU A 139 12.91 25.88 -14.51
N LEU A 140 13.57 24.91 -13.88
CA LEU A 140 14.93 24.49 -14.21
C LEU A 140 14.89 23.12 -14.90
N VAL A 141 15.96 22.80 -15.62
CA VAL A 141 16.14 21.44 -16.15
C VAL A 141 16.29 20.49 -14.97
N SER A 142 15.35 19.55 -14.84
CA SER A 142 15.37 18.58 -13.75
C SER A 142 16.43 17.50 -14.03
N PRO A 143 17.39 17.29 -13.11
CA PRO A 143 18.41 16.26 -13.27
C PRO A 143 17.83 14.85 -13.07
N ALA A 144 18.61 13.83 -13.43
CA ALA A 144 18.21 12.44 -13.21
C ALA A 144 17.92 12.17 -11.72
N GLY A 145 16.78 11.54 -11.44
CA GLY A 145 16.34 11.27 -10.07
C GLY A 145 15.55 12.41 -9.42
N VAL A 146 15.34 13.53 -10.10
CA VAL A 146 14.49 14.64 -9.65
C VAL A 146 13.31 14.77 -10.61
N ILE A 147 12.12 14.96 -10.05
CA ILE A 147 10.87 15.09 -10.82
C ILE A 147 10.72 16.51 -11.33
N ARG A 148 11.01 17.47 -10.44
CA ARG A 148 10.85 18.89 -10.71
C ARG A 148 11.89 19.71 -9.98
N SER A 149 12.36 20.78 -10.61
CA SER A 149 13.26 21.75 -9.98
C SER A 149 12.90 23.15 -10.43
N VAL A 150 12.78 24.08 -9.48
CA VAL A 150 12.49 25.49 -9.75
C VAL A 150 13.41 26.41 -8.97
N ALA A 151 13.94 27.43 -9.63
CA ALA A 151 14.58 28.57 -8.97
C ALA A 151 13.49 29.48 -8.41
N THR A 152 13.56 29.79 -7.11
CA THR A 152 12.59 30.69 -6.46
C THR A 152 13.11 32.13 -6.46
N GLY A 153 12.20 33.10 -6.51
CA GLY A 153 12.53 34.52 -6.38
C GLY A 153 13.13 34.90 -5.02
N LEU A 154 13.06 34.00 -4.03
CA LEU A 154 13.70 34.15 -2.72
C LEU A 154 15.19 33.77 -2.74
N GLY A 155 15.66 33.08 -3.79
CA GLY A 155 17.05 32.60 -3.92
C GLY A 155 17.20 31.07 -3.90
N PRO A 156 16.64 30.33 -2.92
CA PRO A 156 16.78 28.87 -2.87
C PRO A 156 16.15 28.17 -4.07
N ILE A 157 16.67 26.99 -4.40
CA ILE A 157 16.05 26.09 -5.38
C ILE A 157 15.07 25.16 -4.65
N LEU A 158 13.83 25.08 -5.11
CA LEU A 158 12.88 24.07 -4.68
C LEU A 158 12.96 22.88 -5.64
N ALA A 159 13.24 21.69 -5.11
CA ALA A 159 13.27 20.45 -5.86
C ALA A 159 12.27 19.44 -5.28
N LEU A 160 11.69 18.62 -6.15
CA LEU A 160 10.82 17.52 -5.79
C LEU A 160 11.39 16.22 -6.35
N THR A 161 11.55 15.21 -5.49
CA THR A 161 11.83 13.83 -5.89
C THR A 161 10.80 12.88 -5.24
N SER A 162 10.83 11.62 -5.63
CA SER A 162 10.03 10.57 -4.98
C SER A 162 10.90 9.57 -4.25
N TRP A 163 10.34 8.92 -3.23
CA TRP A 163 11.00 7.83 -2.51
C TRP A 163 11.53 6.76 -3.46
N GLU A 164 10.75 6.40 -4.47
CA GLU A 164 11.16 5.43 -5.49
C GLU A 164 12.42 5.88 -6.24
N LYS A 165 12.43 7.11 -6.75
CA LYS A 165 13.55 7.68 -7.52
C LYS A 165 14.79 7.88 -6.66
N LEU A 166 14.62 8.42 -5.45
CA LEU A 166 15.70 8.62 -4.49
C LEU A 166 16.36 7.28 -4.11
N LEU A 167 15.57 6.31 -3.68
CA LEU A 167 16.10 5.01 -3.24
C LEU A 167 16.73 4.24 -4.41
N ALA A 168 16.13 4.26 -5.61
CA ALA A 168 16.73 3.67 -6.80
C ALA A 168 18.06 4.36 -7.18
N PHE A 169 18.18 5.67 -6.96
CA PHE A 169 19.42 6.39 -7.18
C PHE A 169 20.50 5.92 -6.20
N LEU A 170 20.19 5.87 -4.89
CA LEU A 170 21.12 5.45 -3.85
C LEU A 170 21.54 3.98 -4.00
N GLU A 171 20.61 3.08 -4.30
CA GLU A 171 20.89 1.64 -4.46
C GLU A 171 21.90 1.35 -5.58
N ARG A 172 21.92 2.17 -6.64
CA ARG A 172 22.94 2.05 -7.71
C ARG A 172 24.32 2.45 -7.23
N GLU A 173 24.40 3.46 -6.37
CA GLU A 173 25.66 3.97 -5.83
C GLU A 173 26.27 3.00 -4.83
N VAL A 174 25.46 2.33 -4.02
CA VAL A 174 25.91 1.38 -2.99
C VAL A 174 25.96 -0.08 -3.48
N ALA A 175 26.06 -0.31 -4.80
CA ALA A 175 25.98 -1.66 -5.39
C ALA A 175 26.93 -2.68 -4.72
N ASP A 176 28.10 -2.22 -4.29
CA ASP A 176 29.16 -3.01 -3.67
C ASP A 176 29.14 -3.00 -2.12
N GLU A 177 28.16 -2.35 -1.48
CA GLU A 177 27.96 -2.35 -0.02
C GLU A 177 26.70 -3.15 0.37
N PRO A 178 26.81 -4.48 0.59
CA PRO A 178 25.66 -5.35 0.78
C PRO A 178 24.81 -4.98 2.01
N ASN A 179 25.44 -4.50 3.09
CA ASN A 179 24.73 -4.08 4.29
C ASN A 179 23.86 -2.84 4.01
N THR A 180 24.45 -1.79 3.44
CA THR A 180 23.74 -0.55 3.08
C THR A 180 22.63 -0.81 2.06
N ARG A 181 22.83 -1.74 1.12
CA ARG A 181 21.77 -2.21 0.20
C ARG A 181 20.62 -2.89 0.95
N GLY A 182 20.93 -3.71 1.94
CA GLY A 182 19.94 -4.32 2.82
C GLY A 182 19.09 -3.27 3.54
N ASP A 183 19.72 -2.25 4.08
CA ASP A 183 19.03 -1.15 4.77
C ASP A 183 18.14 -0.33 3.83
N LEU A 184 18.64 0.01 2.63
CA LEU A 184 17.84 0.67 1.59
C LEU A 184 16.64 -0.19 1.16
N ALA A 185 16.81 -1.51 1.05
CA ALA A 185 15.72 -2.43 0.74
C ALA A 185 14.66 -2.48 1.86
N GLN A 186 15.07 -2.38 3.13
CA GLN A 186 14.12 -2.26 4.25
C GLN A 186 13.34 -0.95 4.20
N LEU A 187 14.01 0.18 3.94
CA LEU A 187 13.38 1.49 3.79
C LEU A 187 12.41 1.52 2.60
N ARG A 188 12.80 0.97 1.44
CA ARG A 188 11.93 0.80 0.27
C ARG A 188 10.68 0.01 0.60
N ALA A 189 10.83 -1.11 1.33
CA ALA A 189 9.70 -1.93 1.74
C ALA A 189 8.75 -1.20 2.71
N LEU A 190 9.26 -0.27 3.53
CA LEU A 190 8.43 0.61 4.35
C LEU A 190 7.63 1.59 3.47
N CYS A 191 8.27 2.30 2.55
CA CYS A 191 7.59 3.25 1.65
C CYS A 191 6.46 2.57 0.86
N VAL A 192 6.74 1.40 0.28
CA VAL A 192 5.72 0.61 -0.44
C VAL A 192 4.56 0.21 0.45
N ALA A 193 4.83 -0.16 1.72
CA ALA A 193 3.78 -0.54 2.64
C ALA A 193 2.88 0.65 3.03
N VAL A 194 3.47 1.84 3.23
CA VAL A 194 2.70 3.07 3.50
C VAL A 194 1.79 3.42 2.31
N ASP A 195 2.27 3.24 1.08
CA ASP A 195 1.54 3.58 -0.14
C ASP A 195 0.36 2.64 -0.46
N LEU A 196 0.43 1.37 -0.04
CA LEU A 196 -0.64 0.38 -0.28
C LEU A 196 -1.92 0.67 0.52
N ASP A 197 -1.80 1.29 1.68
CA ASP A 197 -2.93 1.61 2.57
C ASP A 197 -3.42 3.04 2.43
N ALA A 198 -2.73 3.86 1.65
CA ALA A 198 -3.09 5.24 1.42
C ALA A 198 -4.14 5.43 0.31
N PHE A 199 -4.87 6.53 0.40
CA PHE A 199 -5.66 7.02 -0.72
C PHE A 199 -4.72 7.59 -1.79
N GLN A 200 -4.64 6.90 -2.93
CA GLN A 200 -3.91 7.40 -4.08
C GLN A 200 -4.83 8.31 -4.92
N PRO A 201 -4.35 9.50 -5.34
CA PRO A 201 -5.08 10.36 -6.24
C PRO A 201 -5.46 9.61 -7.51
N ILE A 202 -6.76 9.59 -7.80
CA ILE A 202 -7.29 8.92 -8.99
C ILE A 202 -6.69 9.57 -10.24
N SER A 203 -5.95 8.79 -11.01
CA SER A 203 -5.35 9.20 -12.27
C SER A 203 -6.35 9.15 -13.42
N ALA A 204 -6.11 9.95 -14.47
CA ALA A 204 -6.92 9.90 -15.68
C ALA A 204 -6.88 8.51 -16.34
N GLN A 205 -5.75 7.80 -16.23
CA GLN A 205 -5.59 6.45 -16.74
C GLN A 205 -6.50 5.47 -16.00
N GLU A 206 -6.58 5.53 -14.66
CA GLU A 206 -7.46 4.66 -13.88
C GLU A 206 -8.94 4.88 -14.19
N VAL A 207 -9.36 6.13 -14.46
CA VAL A 207 -10.75 6.44 -14.85
C VAL A 207 -11.07 5.94 -16.26
N SER A 208 -10.11 5.99 -17.17
CA SER A 208 -10.31 5.62 -18.58
C SER A 208 -10.01 4.16 -18.90
N ASP A 209 -9.33 3.43 -18.01
CA ASP A 209 -8.99 2.02 -18.22
C ASP A 209 -10.22 1.13 -18.06
N GLN A 210 -10.75 0.67 -19.21
CA GLN A 210 -11.89 -0.24 -19.27
C GLN A 210 -11.55 -1.68 -18.84
N ARG A 211 -10.27 -2.03 -18.73
CA ARG A 211 -9.85 -3.41 -18.38
C ARG A 211 -10.15 -3.72 -16.93
N THR A 212 -9.99 -2.77 -16.02
CA THR A 212 -10.33 -2.93 -14.60
C THR A 212 -11.81 -3.27 -14.38
N PRO A 213 -12.79 -2.46 -14.87
CA PRO A 213 -14.20 -2.82 -14.74
C PRO A 213 -14.54 -4.10 -15.51
N ALA A 214 -13.97 -4.35 -16.69
CA ALA A 214 -14.18 -5.61 -17.42
C ALA A 214 -13.73 -6.83 -16.60
N PHE A 215 -12.56 -6.76 -15.96
CA PHE A 215 -12.04 -7.82 -15.12
C PHE A 215 -12.93 -8.06 -13.88
N MET A 216 -13.41 -7.00 -13.21
CA MET A 216 -14.33 -7.14 -12.08
C MET A 216 -15.65 -7.80 -12.49
N LEU A 217 -16.21 -7.43 -13.65
CA LEU A 217 -17.41 -8.05 -14.19
C LEU A 217 -17.19 -9.53 -14.54
N GLN A 218 -16.05 -9.87 -15.14
CA GLN A 218 -15.67 -11.24 -15.45
C GLN A 218 -15.51 -12.10 -14.19
N LEU A 219 -14.84 -11.59 -13.15
CA LEU A 219 -14.74 -12.28 -11.86
C LEU A 219 -16.13 -12.53 -11.25
N GLY A 220 -17.02 -11.54 -11.31
CA GLY A 220 -18.39 -11.70 -10.83
C GLY A 220 -19.17 -12.77 -11.59
N ASP A 221 -18.99 -12.86 -12.92
CA ASP A 221 -19.61 -13.90 -13.75
C ASP A 221 -19.04 -15.30 -13.45
N VAL A 222 -17.72 -15.40 -13.25
CA VAL A 222 -17.04 -16.64 -12.86
C VAL A 222 -17.61 -17.19 -11.55
N VAL A 223 -17.75 -16.36 -10.52
CA VAL A 223 -18.35 -16.74 -9.23
C VAL A 223 -19.80 -17.20 -9.42
N ARG A 224 -20.60 -16.44 -10.19
CA ARG A 224 -22.01 -16.77 -10.43
C ARG A 224 -22.16 -18.14 -11.08
N ARG A 225 -21.35 -18.43 -12.10
CA ARG A 225 -21.35 -19.73 -12.80
C ARG A 225 -20.87 -20.86 -11.91
N ALA A 226 -19.81 -20.66 -11.14
CA ALA A 226 -19.29 -21.66 -10.21
C ALA A 226 -20.35 -22.04 -9.15
N VAL A 227 -21.03 -21.04 -8.57
CA VAL A 227 -22.12 -21.28 -7.61
C VAL A 227 -23.30 -22.00 -8.27
N ALA A 228 -23.66 -21.65 -9.51
CA ALA A 228 -24.72 -22.35 -10.23
C ALA A 228 -24.39 -23.81 -10.52
N LEU A 229 -23.14 -24.11 -10.92
CA LEU A 229 -22.65 -25.47 -11.14
C LEU A 229 -22.67 -26.27 -9.83
N ALA A 230 -22.11 -25.71 -8.75
CA ALA A 230 -22.12 -26.34 -7.44
C ALA A 230 -23.54 -26.56 -6.89
N GLY A 231 -24.48 -25.66 -7.19
CA GLY A 231 -25.89 -25.84 -6.85
C GLY A 231 -26.56 -26.98 -7.62
N LYS A 232 -26.26 -27.11 -8.92
CA LYS A 232 -26.75 -28.22 -9.76
C LYS A 232 -26.23 -29.58 -9.26
N ASP A 233 -24.98 -29.61 -8.79
CA ASP A 233 -24.34 -30.80 -8.25
C ASP A 233 -24.75 -31.12 -6.78
N GLY A 234 -25.63 -30.31 -6.16
CA GLY A 234 -26.08 -30.51 -4.78
C GLY A 234 -25.03 -30.17 -3.71
N VAL A 235 -23.91 -29.55 -4.11
CA VAL A 235 -22.82 -29.11 -3.23
C VAL A 235 -23.23 -27.86 -2.46
N LEU A 236 -24.00 -26.97 -3.10
CA LEU A 236 -24.52 -25.74 -2.49
C LEU A 236 -26.04 -25.67 -2.54
N ASP A 237 -26.65 -25.11 -1.50
CA ASP A 237 -28.04 -24.68 -1.50
C ASP A 237 -28.14 -23.16 -1.28
N CYS A 238 -28.56 -22.46 -2.33
CA CYS A 238 -28.75 -21.00 -2.33
C CYS A 238 -30.21 -20.59 -2.10
N ARG A 239 -31.14 -21.53 -1.87
CA ARG A 239 -32.56 -21.20 -1.73
C ARG A 239 -32.79 -20.30 -0.53
N SER A 240 -33.62 -19.27 -0.73
CA SER A 240 -33.95 -18.26 0.27
C SER A 240 -32.76 -17.41 0.75
N LEU A 241 -31.63 -17.43 0.03
CA LEU A 241 -30.46 -16.61 0.32
C LEU A 241 -30.19 -15.66 -0.86
N ASN A 242 -30.02 -14.39 -0.53
CA ASN A 242 -29.81 -13.35 -1.54
C ASN A 242 -28.31 -13.17 -1.84
N PRO A 243 -27.95 -12.76 -3.07
CA PRO A 243 -26.64 -12.16 -3.30
C PRO A 243 -26.41 -11.00 -2.33
N GLN A 244 -25.16 -10.83 -1.92
CA GLN A 244 -24.74 -9.81 -0.96
C GLN A 244 -23.52 -9.09 -1.52
N ALA A 245 -23.57 -7.76 -1.49
CA ALA A 245 -22.46 -6.90 -1.84
C ALA A 245 -22.36 -5.81 -0.78
N ASP A 246 -21.14 -5.50 -0.37
CA ASP A 246 -20.78 -4.34 0.44
C ASP A 246 -19.48 -3.74 -0.12
N PHE A 247 -18.91 -2.74 0.56
CA PHE A 247 -17.69 -2.07 0.10
C PHE A 247 -16.45 -2.97 0.07
N SER A 248 -16.42 -4.06 0.86
CA SER A 248 -15.24 -4.92 0.98
C SER A 248 -15.37 -6.26 0.26
N ARG A 249 -16.57 -6.61 -0.21
CA ARG A 249 -16.80 -7.90 -0.88
C ARG A 249 -18.07 -7.95 -1.73
N ILE A 250 -18.05 -8.79 -2.76
CA ILE A 250 -19.17 -9.07 -3.66
C ILE A 250 -19.33 -10.59 -3.80
N GLY A 251 -20.50 -11.11 -3.45
CA GLY A 251 -20.73 -12.55 -3.44
C GLY A 251 -22.15 -12.95 -3.08
N ARG A 252 -22.28 -14.11 -2.43
CA ARG A 252 -23.58 -14.65 -2.00
C ARG A 252 -23.43 -15.60 -0.82
N TYR A 253 -24.47 -15.64 0.02
CA TYR A 253 -24.62 -16.69 1.02
C TYR A 253 -25.15 -17.99 0.41
N ALA A 254 -24.56 -19.11 0.80
CA ALA A 254 -25.02 -20.44 0.41
C ALA A 254 -24.85 -21.40 1.59
N TYR A 255 -25.69 -22.42 1.67
CA TYR A 255 -25.43 -23.54 2.56
C TYR A 255 -24.56 -24.58 1.87
N LEU A 256 -23.55 -25.10 2.56
CA LEU A 256 -22.78 -26.26 2.10
C LEU A 256 -23.54 -27.55 2.39
N GLY A 257 -23.71 -28.37 1.35
CA GLY A 257 -24.37 -29.66 1.39
C GLY A 257 -25.91 -29.60 1.51
N ALA A 258 -26.56 -30.70 1.15
CA ALA A 258 -28.02 -30.81 1.11
C ALA A 258 -28.72 -30.64 2.47
N GLN A 259 -28.00 -30.85 3.59
CA GLN A 259 -28.58 -30.79 4.94
C GLN A 259 -28.64 -29.37 5.53
N ARG A 260 -28.10 -28.36 4.83
CA ARG A 260 -28.08 -26.94 5.25
C ARG A 260 -27.49 -26.72 6.65
N GLN A 261 -26.42 -27.45 6.98
CA GLN A 261 -25.82 -27.46 8.31
C GLN A 261 -24.87 -26.28 8.57
N VAL A 262 -24.25 -25.76 7.51
CA VAL A 262 -23.23 -24.71 7.56
C VAL A 262 -23.52 -23.69 6.46
N CYS A 263 -23.72 -22.42 6.85
CA CYS A 263 -23.88 -21.31 5.92
C CYS A 263 -22.54 -20.62 5.67
N VAL A 264 -22.21 -20.44 4.40
CA VAL A 264 -20.99 -19.76 3.97
C VAL A 264 -21.34 -18.55 3.13
N TRP A 265 -20.42 -17.59 3.12
CA TRP A 265 -20.37 -16.57 2.09
C TRP A 265 -19.33 -16.97 1.04
N ILE A 266 -19.65 -16.86 -0.24
CA ILE A 266 -18.74 -17.21 -1.35
C ILE A 266 -18.69 -16.04 -2.33
N GLY A 267 -17.49 -15.59 -2.69
CA GLY A 267 -17.32 -14.53 -3.70
C GLY A 267 -15.96 -13.84 -3.68
N ILE A 268 -15.95 -12.63 -4.22
CA ILE A 268 -14.78 -11.74 -4.33
C ILE A 268 -14.62 -10.97 -3.01
N HIS A 269 -13.50 -11.18 -2.29
CA HIS A 269 -13.23 -10.50 -1.03
C HIS A 269 -12.04 -9.55 -1.18
N PHE A 270 -12.31 -8.25 -1.37
CA PHE A 270 -11.29 -7.25 -1.71
C PHE A 270 -10.27 -7.05 -0.59
N GLU A 271 -10.70 -7.05 0.69
CA GLU A 271 -9.78 -6.91 1.82
C GLU A 271 -8.82 -8.10 1.96
N LEU A 272 -9.32 -9.34 1.86
CA LEU A 272 -8.47 -10.53 1.92
C LEU A 272 -7.53 -10.60 0.72
N TRP A 273 -8.03 -10.23 -0.47
CA TRP A 273 -7.21 -10.17 -1.66
C TRP A 273 -6.10 -9.12 -1.56
N LYS A 274 -6.42 -7.92 -1.05
CA LYS A 274 -5.45 -6.85 -0.77
C LYS A 274 -4.39 -7.30 0.24
N ALA A 275 -4.81 -7.95 1.34
CA ALA A 275 -3.94 -8.29 2.46
C ALA A 275 -3.03 -9.50 2.19
N HIS A 276 -3.52 -10.49 1.44
CA HIS A 276 -2.84 -11.78 1.28
C HIS A 276 -2.38 -12.08 -0.15
N GLY A 277 -2.95 -11.39 -1.15
CA GLY A 277 -2.70 -11.70 -2.55
C GLY A 277 -3.19 -13.11 -2.92
N GLY A 278 -2.65 -13.66 -4.01
CA GLY A 278 -2.90 -15.03 -4.45
C GLY A 278 -4.24 -15.25 -5.17
N THR A 279 -5.36 -14.86 -4.56
CA THR A 279 -6.69 -14.98 -5.17
C THR A 279 -7.69 -13.91 -4.70
N PRO A 280 -8.59 -13.43 -5.58
CA PRO A 280 -9.74 -12.63 -5.18
C PRO A 280 -10.86 -13.45 -4.53
N LEU A 281 -10.88 -14.78 -4.68
CA LEU A 281 -12.03 -15.62 -4.36
C LEU A 281 -11.89 -16.37 -3.03
N TRP A 282 -12.95 -16.34 -2.22
CA TRP A 282 -12.94 -16.89 -0.87
C TRP A 282 -14.28 -17.53 -0.50
N VAL A 283 -14.21 -18.57 0.34
CA VAL A 283 -15.32 -19.09 1.13
C VAL A 283 -15.13 -18.64 2.58
N VAL A 284 -16.11 -17.93 3.14
CA VAL A 284 -16.05 -17.39 4.49
C VAL A 284 -17.14 -17.99 5.36
N PHE A 285 -16.73 -18.57 6.47
CA PHE A 285 -17.54 -19.10 7.54
C PHE A 285 -17.61 -18.05 8.66
N SER A 286 -18.80 -17.61 9.04
CA SER A 286 -18.99 -16.79 10.25
C SER A 286 -19.21 -17.67 11.47
N ASN A 287 -18.97 -17.20 12.69
CA ASN A 287 -19.31 -17.96 13.90
C ASN A 287 -20.80 -18.29 14.03
N ALA A 288 -21.68 -17.36 13.64
CA ALA A 288 -23.13 -17.51 13.86
C ALA A 288 -23.75 -18.63 13.00
N LEU A 289 -23.69 -18.50 11.67
CA LEU A 289 -24.32 -19.45 10.75
C LEU A 289 -23.30 -20.36 10.04
N GLY A 290 -22.05 -19.94 9.95
CA GLY A 290 -20.96 -20.74 9.36
C GLY A 290 -20.20 -21.61 10.35
N ARG A 291 -20.45 -21.45 11.66
CA ARG A 291 -19.85 -22.22 12.75
C ARG A 291 -18.33 -22.28 12.63
N ALA A 292 -17.70 -21.13 12.36
CA ALA A 292 -16.27 -21.02 12.05
C ALA A 292 -15.37 -21.79 13.04
N ARG A 293 -15.65 -21.73 14.35
CA ARG A 293 -14.92 -22.48 15.39
C ARG A 293 -15.00 -24.00 15.27
N GLU A 294 -16.11 -24.53 14.78
CA GLU A 294 -16.33 -25.98 14.62
C GLU A 294 -15.79 -26.50 13.29
N VAL A 295 -15.95 -25.73 12.22
CA VAL A 295 -15.49 -26.12 10.87
C VAL A 295 -13.98 -26.00 10.70
N ARG A 296 -13.35 -25.01 11.36
CA ARG A 296 -11.91 -24.75 11.27
C ARG A 296 -11.05 -25.99 11.53
N PRO A 297 -11.16 -26.70 12.68
CA PRO A 297 -10.32 -27.87 12.94
C PRO A 297 -10.56 -29.04 11.98
N MET A 298 -11.69 -29.06 11.26
CA MET A 298 -12.00 -30.06 10.24
C MET A 298 -11.36 -29.72 8.88
N LEU A 299 -11.33 -28.43 8.53
CA LEU A 299 -10.88 -27.96 7.22
C LEU A 299 -9.40 -27.57 7.17
N GLU A 300 -8.80 -27.07 8.26
CA GLU A 300 -7.38 -26.69 8.29
C GLU A 300 -6.42 -27.82 7.91
N PRO A 301 -6.57 -29.06 8.41
CA PRO A 301 -5.67 -30.16 8.02
C PRO A 301 -5.72 -30.48 6.52
N TRP A 302 -6.93 -30.50 5.96
CA TRP A 302 -7.14 -30.72 4.53
C TRP A 302 -6.55 -29.57 3.71
N ALA A 303 -6.81 -28.33 4.11
CA ALA A 303 -6.30 -27.15 3.41
C ALA A 303 -4.76 -27.12 3.43
N ALA A 304 -4.13 -27.45 4.55
CA ALA A 304 -2.68 -27.55 4.66
C ALA A 304 -2.10 -28.63 3.72
N GLN A 305 -2.73 -29.81 3.65
CA GLN A 305 -2.32 -30.87 2.73
C GLN A 305 -2.48 -30.48 1.26
N ALA A 306 -3.60 -29.81 0.92
CA ALA A 306 -3.89 -29.31 -0.41
C ALA A 306 -3.14 -28.02 -0.77
N ARG A 307 -2.36 -27.47 0.18
CA ARG A 307 -1.67 -26.16 0.08
C ARG A 307 -2.61 -24.98 -0.19
N ILE A 308 -3.86 -25.10 0.24
CA ILE A 308 -4.88 -24.05 0.13
C ILE A 308 -4.67 -23.07 1.28
N HIS A 309 -4.67 -21.78 0.94
CA HIS A 309 -4.51 -20.73 1.93
C HIS A 309 -5.78 -20.55 2.77
N THR A 310 -5.61 -20.45 4.09
CA THR A 310 -6.70 -20.22 5.05
C THR A 310 -6.39 -19.06 5.98
N ILE A 311 -7.42 -18.30 6.34
CA ILE A 311 -7.36 -17.20 7.31
C ILE A 311 -8.34 -17.49 8.44
N ALA A 312 -7.94 -17.22 9.67
CA ALA A 312 -8.79 -17.37 10.83
C ALA A 312 -8.62 -16.18 11.78
N ASP A 313 -9.74 -15.66 12.28
CA ASP A 313 -9.81 -14.73 13.40
C ASP A 313 -10.81 -15.26 14.44
N GLU A 314 -11.15 -14.47 15.46
CA GLU A 314 -12.05 -14.90 16.54
C GLU A 314 -13.48 -15.22 16.06
N ASP A 315 -13.92 -14.61 14.95
CA ASP A 315 -15.29 -14.61 14.45
C ASP A 315 -15.49 -15.27 13.09
N LYS A 316 -14.40 -15.48 12.35
CA LYS A 316 -14.43 -15.95 10.97
C LYS A 316 -13.33 -16.96 10.69
N PHE A 317 -13.66 -17.88 9.78
CA PHE A 317 -12.71 -18.75 9.12
C PHE A 317 -12.91 -18.61 7.62
N ALA A 318 -11.83 -18.43 6.87
CA ALA A 318 -11.87 -18.22 5.43
C ALA A 318 -10.92 -19.19 4.72
N VAL A 319 -11.40 -19.73 3.60
CA VAL A 319 -10.66 -20.66 2.74
C VAL A 319 -10.56 -20.04 1.35
N ALA A 320 -9.34 -19.95 0.82
CA ALA A 320 -9.09 -19.42 -0.51
C ALA A 320 -9.63 -20.35 -1.60
N LEU A 321 -10.16 -19.78 -2.68
CA LEU A 321 -10.52 -20.49 -3.91
C LEU A 321 -9.57 -20.07 -5.01
N GLU A 322 -8.84 -21.00 -5.61
CA GLU A 322 -7.83 -20.70 -6.61
C GLU A 322 -8.46 -20.51 -7.99
N LEU A 323 -8.01 -19.46 -8.69
CA LEU A 323 -8.34 -19.25 -10.10
C LEU A 323 -7.37 -20.04 -10.98
N LYS A 324 -7.91 -20.86 -11.89
CA LYS A 324 -7.08 -21.51 -12.90
C LYS A 324 -6.61 -20.48 -13.94
N LEU A 325 -5.32 -20.17 -13.94
CA LEU A 325 -4.77 -19.11 -14.79
C LEU A 325 -4.58 -19.59 -16.24
N GLY A 326 -4.81 -18.70 -17.21
CA GLY A 326 -4.59 -18.98 -18.64
C GLY A 326 -5.67 -19.83 -19.31
N GLU A 327 -6.81 -20.03 -18.63
CA GLU A 327 -7.90 -20.90 -19.08
C GLU A 327 -9.15 -20.10 -19.42
N ASP A 328 -10.06 -20.72 -20.16
CA ASP A 328 -11.36 -20.11 -20.46
C ASP A 328 -12.29 -20.05 -19.24
N GLN A 329 -13.32 -19.23 -19.36
CA GLN A 329 -14.27 -18.98 -18.27
C GLN A 329 -14.98 -20.25 -17.78
N GLU A 330 -15.32 -21.16 -18.69
CA GLU A 330 -16.04 -22.39 -18.34
C GLU A 330 -15.16 -23.29 -17.48
N THR A 331 -13.91 -23.47 -17.89
CA THR A 331 -12.91 -24.25 -17.17
C THR A 331 -12.61 -23.66 -15.80
N VAL A 332 -12.48 -22.33 -15.72
CA VAL A 332 -12.27 -21.63 -14.44
C VAL A 332 -13.48 -21.83 -13.51
N SER A 333 -14.71 -21.59 -13.99
CA SER A 333 -15.91 -21.74 -13.18
C SER A 333 -16.14 -23.17 -12.69
N LYS A 334 -15.84 -24.17 -13.54
CA LYS A 334 -15.94 -25.58 -13.15
C LYS A 334 -14.91 -25.94 -12.09
N SER A 335 -13.67 -25.48 -12.23
CA SER A 335 -12.61 -25.72 -11.24
C SER A 335 -12.99 -25.14 -9.87
N ILE A 336 -13.57 -23.94 -9.82
CA ILE A 336 -14.04 -23.35 -8.55
C ILE A 336 -15.17 -24.18 -7.95
N ALA A 337 -16.14 -24.65 -8.76
CA ALA A 337 -17.22 -25.51 -8.28
C ALA A 337 -16.69 -26.85 -7.72
N GLU A 338 -15.65 -27.42 -8.33
CA GLU A 338 -14.99 -28.64 -7.87
C GLU A 338 -14.26 -28.43 -6.53
N GLN A 339 -13.64 -27.26 -6.31
CA GLN A 339 -13.00 -26.92 -5.03
C GLN A 339 -13.98 -26.86 -3.85
N LEU A 340 -15.28 -26.66 -4.10
CA LEU A 340 -16.31 -26.65 -3.06
C LEU A 340 -16.74 -28.05 -2.62
N LYS A 341 -16.48 -29.10 -3.41
CA LYS A 341 -16.90 -30.48 -3.11
C LYS A 341 -16.24 -31.02 -1.83
N PRO A 342 -14.90 -30.96 -1.68
CA PRO A 342 -14.25 -31.41 -0.44
C PRO A 342 -14.73 -30.66 0.79
N LEU A 343 -15.06 -29.37 0.67
CA LEU A 343 -15.63 -28.59 1.78
C LEU A 343 -16.98 -29.14 2.22
N ALA A 344 -17.87 -29.47 1.28
CA ALA A 344 -19.17 -30.04 1.61
C ALA A 344 -19.03 -31.45 2.21
N ASP A 345 -18.15 -32.29 1.63
CA ASP A 345 -17.95 -33.68 2.06
C ASP A 345 -17.39 -33.78 3.48
N LEU A 346 -16.37 -32.96 3.79
CA LEU A 346 -15.76 -32.94 5.13
C LEU A 346 -16.75 -32.47 6.21
N LEU A 347 -17.70 -31.60 5.85
CA LEU A 347 -18.64 -31.01 6.80
C LEU A 347 -19.96 -31.79 6.94
N ALA A 348 -20.21 -32.81 6.12
CA ALA A 348 -21.48 -33.54 6.07
C ALA A 348 -21.91 -34.18 7.42
N GLY A 349 -20.96 -34.45 8.30
CA GLY A 349 -21.19 -35.04 9.64
C GLY A 349 -21.63 -34.04 10.72
N ILE A 350 -21.68 -32.74 10.42
CA ILE A 350 -22.01 -31.70 11.40
C ILE A 350 -23.51 -31.70 11.71
N ARG A 351 -23.93 -31.69 12.99
CA ARG A 351 -25.37 -31.67 13.32
C ARG A 351 -26.08 -30.44 12.76
N LYS A 352 -27.32 -30.58 12.28
CA LYS A 352 -28.13 -29.49 11.71
C LYS A 352 -28.41 -28.39 12.74
N VAL A 353 -28.37 -27.14 12.31
CA VAL A 353 -28.81 -25.98 13.10
C VAL A 353 -30.35 -25.98 13.15
N PRO A 354 -31.00 -25.83 14.33
CA PRO A 354 -32.45 -25.58 14.38
C PRO A 354 -32.76 -24.30 13.60
N GLU A 355 -33.75 -24.31 12.70
CA GLU A 355 -34.14 -23.12 11.95
C GLU A 355 -34.54 -22.00 12.92
N ALA A 356 -33.70 -20.97 13.05
CA ALA A 356 -34.06 -19.77 13.79
C ALA A 356 -35.05 -18.93 12.95
N PRO A 357 -36.06 -18.30 13.58
CA PRO A 357 -37.02 -17.48 12.86
C PRO A 357 -36.31 -16.32 12.17
N VAL A 358 -36.72 -16.03 10.92
CA VAL A 358 -36.19 -14.95 10.10
C VAL A 358 -36.41 -13.61 10.82
N ALA A 359 -35.40 -13.15 11.57
CA ALA A 359 -35.36 -11.79 12.06
C ALA A 359 -34.97 -10.89 10.89
N ARG A 360 -35.90 -10.04 10.46
CA ARG A 360 -35.57 -8.85 9.67
C ARG A 360 -34.80 -7.92 10.61
N GLU A 361 -33.49 -7.79 10.43
CA GLU A 361 -32.74 -6.70 11.06
C GLU A 361 -32.95 -5.39 10.28
N PRO A 362 -32.96 -4.24 10.97
CA PRO A 362 -33.46 -2.98 10.44
C PRO A 362 -32.44 -2.31 9.51
N LEU A 363 -33.01 -1.43 8.68
CA LEU A 363 -32.42 -0.65 7.57
C LEU A 363 -31.05 -0.01 7.85
#